data_AF-A0A2G9ZWA7-F1
#
_entry.id   AF-A0A2G9ZWA7-F1
#
_cell.length_a   1.000
_cell.length_b   1.000
_cell.length_c   1.000
_cell.angle_alpha   90.00
_cell.angle_beta   90.00
_cell.angle_gamma   90.00
#
_symmetry.space_group_name_H-M   'P 1'
#
loop_
_entity.id
_entity.type
_entity.pdbx_description
1 polymer ?
#
loop_
_entity_poly.entity_id
_entity_poly.type
_entity_poly.pdbx_seq_one_letter_code
_entity_poly.pdbx_strand_id
1 'polypeptide(L)'
;MKKHGWTAVALIFMFSGAMAAEPQNSKDDSVPSVLEEVVVSATKTEEKRKDISNSVILVDSPDIEESPAKSVGELLANEPGVDWRTYGDYGGASETI
;
A
#
# COMPACT_ATOMS: atom_id res chain seq x y z
N MET A 1 14.77 -62.78 -26.28
CA MET A 1 15.55 -61.56 -26.59
C MET A 1 15.02 -60.38 -25.77
N LYS A 2 15.67 -60.17 -24.62
CA LYS A 2 15.87 -58.96 -23.80
C LYS A 2 15.16 -57.66 -24.27
N LYS A 3 13.97 -57.37 -23.73
CA LYS A 3 13.34 -56.02 -23.79
C LYS A 3 13.00 -55.42 -22.41
N HIS A 4 13.21 -56.17 -21.31
CA HIS A 4 12.81 -55.75 -19.96
C HIS A 4 13.82 -54.87 -19.21
N GLY A 5 15.02 -54.64 -19.78
CA GLY A 5 16.03 -53.77 -19.16
C GLY A 5 15.69 -52.29 -19.27
N TRP A 6 15.09 -51.87 -20.39
CA TRP A 6 14.72 -50.46 -20.64
C TRP A 6 13.59 -50.02 -19.71
N THR A 7 12.58 -50.87 -19.50
CA THR A 7 11.42 -50.55 -18.66
C THR A 7 11.81 -50.28 -17.21
N ALA A 8 12.87 -50.93 -16.70
CA ALA A 8 13.38 -50.69 -15.35
C ALA A 8 14.12 -49.34 -15.23
N VAL A 9 14.89 -48.94 -16.25
CA VAL A 9 15.60 -47.65 -16.28
C VAL A 9 14.63 -46.47 -16.41
N ALA A 10 13.56 -46.62 -17.19
CA ALA A 10 12.51 -45.60 -17.32
C ALA A 10 11.74 -45.38 -16.01
N LEU A 11 11.52 -46.44 -15.23
CA LEU A 11 10.85 -46.36 -13.92
C LEU A 11 11.72 -45.67 -12.86
N ILE A 12 13.04 -45.84 -12.90
CA ILE A 12 13.97 -45.17 -11.97
C ILE A 12 14.05 -43.66 -12.26
N PHE A 13 14.02 -43.26 -13.53
CA PHE A 13 13.97 -41.84 -13.93
C PHE A 13 12.64 -41.16 -13.55
N MET A 14 11.52 -41.89 -13.62
CA MET A 14 10.20 -41.39 -13.20
C MET A 14 10.06 -41.24 -11.69
N PHE A 15 10.73 -42.06 -10.89
CA PHE A 15 10.63 -42.01 -9.41
C PHE A 15 11.47 -40.87 -8.79
N SER A 16 12.59 -40.47 -9.43
CA SER A 16 13.40 -39.34 -8.98
C SER A 16 12.69 -37.98 -9.12
N GLY A 17 11.73 -37.85 -10.03
CA GLY A 17 10.98 -36.59 -10.23
C GLY A 17 9.93 -36.29 -9.16
N ALA A 18 9.48 -37.29 -8.41
CA ALA A 18 8.41 -37.13 -7.41
C ALA A 18 8.93 -36.72 -6.01
N MET A 19 10.24 -36.82 -5.76
CA MET A 19 10.85 -36.58 -4.43
C MET A 19 11.79 -35.35 -4.40
N ALA A 20 11.84 -34.57 -5.48
CA ALA A 20 12.59 -33.31 -5.56
C ALA A 20 11.68 -32.08 -5.71
N ALA A 21 10.39 -32.21 -5.37
CA ALA A 21 9.51 -31.07 -5.14
C ALA A 21 9.59 -30.70 -3.65
N GLU A 22 10.75 -30.17 -3.25
CA GLU A 22 10.78 -29.33 -2.06
C GLU A 22 9.89 -28.11 -2.39
N PRO A 23 8.90 -27.76 -1.56
CA PRO A 23 8.28 -26.45 -1.71
C PRO A 23 9.39 -25.44 -1.46
N GLN A 24 9.92 -24.86 -2.53
CA GLN A 24 10.67 -23.62 -2.47
C GLN A 24 9.73 -22.57 -1.89
N ASN A 25 9.70 -22.51 -0.56
CA ASN A 25 9.20 -21.40 0.19
C ASN A 25 10.21 -20.28 0.02
N SER A 26 10.29 -19.77 -1.21
CA SER A 26 10.84 -18.47 -1.51
C SER A 26 9.88 -17.49 -0.85
N LYS A 27 10.08 -17.29 0.46
CA LYS A 27 9.78 -16.02 1.08
C LYS A 27 10.73 -15.01 0.46
N ASP A 28 10.37 -14.60 -0.75
CA ASP A 28 10.67 -13.27 -1.22
C ASP A 28 9.82 -12.33 -0.35
N ASP A 29 10.26 -12.15 0.90
CA ASP A 29 9.71 -11.17 1.83
C ASP A 29 10.25 -9.78 1.47
N SER A 30 10.34 -9.46 0.17
CA SER A 30 10.40 -8.08 -0.31
C SER A 30 8.99 -7.47 -0.26
N VAL A 31 8.29 -7.64 0.86
CA VAL A 31 7.26 -6.67 1.23
C VAL A 31 8.05 -5.39 1.44
N PRO A 32 7.89 -4.35 0.61
CA PRO A 32 8.60 -3.09 0.84
C PRO A 32 8.23 -2.67 2.25
N SER A 33 9.24 -2.55 3.12
CA SER A 33 9.02 -2.10 4.49
C SER A 33 8.47 -0.69 4.40
N VAL A 34 7.15 -0.55 4.49
CA VAL A 34 6.50 0.76 4.54
C VAL A 34 7.02 1.46 5.78
N LEU A 35 7.61 2.62 5.58
CA LEU A 35 8.14 3.44 6.68
C LEU A 35 6.98 3.81 7.61
N GLU A 36 7.24 3.84 8.91
CA GLU A 36 6.21 4.22 9.88
C GLU A 36 5.87 5.71 9.77
N GLU A 37 4.57 6.02 9.72
CA GLU A 37 4.07 7.40 9.67
C GLU A 37 4.30 8.11 11.01
N VAL A 38 5.11 9.17 10.98
CA VAL A 38 5.42 10.02 12.15
C VAL A 38 4.81 11.41 11.94
N VAL A 39 4.09 11.92 12.94
CA VAL A 39 3.48 13.24 12.93
C VAL A 39 3.87 14.02 14.18
N VAL A 40 3.99 15.34 14.03
CA VAL A 40 4.31 16.29 15.12
C VAL A 40 3.17 17.24 15.43
N SER A 41 2.18 17.35 14.53
CA SER A 41 1.08 18.31 14.65
C SER A 41 0.13 18.00 15.81
N ALA A 42 0.01 16.73 16.20
CA ALA A 42 -0.93 16.31 17.24
C ALA A 42 -0.42 16.54 18.66
N THR A 43 0.88 16.33 18.91
CA THR A 43 1.46 16.33 20.27
C THR A 43 2.64 17.30 20.43
N LYS A 44 3.09 17.95 19.36
CA LYS A 44 4.31 18.79 19.30
C LYS A 44 5.61 18.01 19.53
N THR A 45 5.53 16.68 19.60
CA THR A 45 6.64 15.73 19.67
C THR A 45 6.54 14.76 18.51
N GLU A 46 7.65 14.17 18.09
CA GLU A 46 7.62 13.13 17.05
C GLU A 46 6.95 11.87 17.61
N GLU A 47 5.75 11.56 17.10
CA GLU A 47 4.99 10.38 17.50
C GLU A 47 4.42 9.66 16.29
N LYS A 48 4.33 8.33 16.41
CA LYS A 48 3.73 7.51 15.35
C LYS A 48 2.23 7.74 15.35
N ARG A 49 1.62 7.84 14.17
CA ARG A 49 0.18 8.11 14.05
C ARG A 49 -0.69 7.13 14.84
N LYS A 50 -0.31 5.85 14.87
CA LYS A 50 -1.00 4.77 15.61
C LYS A 50 -1.03 4.95 17.13
N ASP A 51 -0.08 5.71 17.68
CA ASP A 51 0.10 5.88 19.12
C ASP A 51 -0.60 7.16 19.62
N ILE A 52 -1.17 7.96 18.72
CA ILE A 52 -1.86 9.21 19.03
C ILE A 52 -3.33 8.92 19.34
N SER A 53 -3.81 9.42 20.48
CA SER A 53 -5.20 9.20 20.93
C SER A 53 -6.24 10.00 20.15
N ASN A 54 -5.82 11.07 19.46
CA ASN A 54 -6.68 11.94 18.65
C ASN A 54 -6.78 11.42 17.21
N SER A 55 -7.90 11.71 16.53
CA SER A 55 -8.03 11.47 15.09
C SER A 55 -7.15 12.44 14.32
N VAL A 56 -6.23 11.92 13.51
CA VAL A 56 -5.31 12.71 12.68
C VAL A 56 -5.44 12.28 11.21
N ILE A 57 -5.69 13.26 10.35
CA ILE A 57 -5.66 13.14 8.89
C ILE A 57 -4.26 13.55 8.43
N LEU A 58 -3.62 12.68 7.66
CA LEU A 58 -2.33 12.94 7.02
C LEU A 58 -2.58 12.94 5.52
N VAL A 59 -2.16 14.01 4.85
CA VAL A 59 -2.12 14.09 3.39
C VAL A 59 -0.67 14.31 3.02
N ASP A 60 -0.10 13.39 2.27
CA ASP A 60 1.32 13.42 1.93
C ASP A 60 1.58 14.06 0.55
N SER A 61 2.86 14.17 0.16
CA SER A 61 3.22 14.78 -1.11
C SER A 61 2.61 14.07 -2.33
N PRO A 62 2.71 12.73 -2.49
CA PRO A 62 2.08 12.07 -3.63
C PRO A 62 0.55 12.27 -3.66
N ASP A 63 -0.13 12.23 -2.51
CA ASP A 63 -1.56 12.53 -2.44
C ASP A 63 -1.91 13.94 -2.94
N ILE A 64 -1.07 14.93 -2.62
CA ILE A 64 -1.24 16.32 -3.08
C ILE A 64 -1.01 16.43 -4.59
N GLU A 65 0.06 15.82 -5.11
CA GLU A 65 0.44 15.92 -6.52
C GLU A 65 -0.54 15.19 -7.46
N GLU A 66 -1.14 14.10 -6.99
CA GLU A 66 -2.19 13.37 -7.73
C GLU A 66 -3.55 14.06 -7.67
N SER A 67 -3.73 14.97 -6.71
CA SER A 67 -4.99 15.68 -6.51
C SER A 67 -5.18 16.82 -7.52
N PRO A 68 -6.37 16.94 -8.14
CA PRO A 68 -6.72 18.09 -8.96
C PRO A 68 -7.04 19.35 -8.13
N ALA A 69 -6.99 19.27 -6.80
CA ALA A 69 -7.39 20.34 -5.90
C ALA A 69 -6.48 21.58 -6.05
N LYS A 70 -7.10 22.76 -6.10
CA LYS A 70 -6.38 24.04 -6.22
C LYS A 70 -6.17 24.73 -4.87
N SER A 71 -6.79 24.21 -3.82
CA SER A 71 -6.72 24.76 -2.47
C SER A 71 -6.76 23.65 -1.43
N VAL A 72 -6.28 23.96 -0.21
CA VAL A 72 -6.32 23.04 0.93
C VAL A 72 -7.75 22.68 1.31
N GLY A 73 -8.70 23.61 1.18
CA GLY A 73 -10.12 23.34 1.46
C GLY A 73 -10.72 22.31 0.50
N GLU A 74 -10.40 22.42 -0.79
CA GLU A 74 -10.80 21.45 -1.80
C GLU A 74 -10.12 20.09 -1.60
N LEU A 75 -8.84 20.09 -1.22
CA LEU A 75 -8.10 18.86 -0.92
C LEU A 75 -8.71 18.10 0.26
N LEU A 76 -9.18 18.81 1.30
CA LEU A 76 -9.78 18.23 2.49
C LEU A 76 -11.31 18.09 2.38
N ALA A 77 -11.89 18.33 1.20
CA ALA A 77 -13.34 18.43 1.03
C ALA A 77 -14.11 17.13 1.34
N ASN A 78 -13.44 15.98 1.20
CA ASN A 78 -13.99 14.65 1.43
C ASN A 78 -13.55 14.05 2.77
N GLU A 79 -12.82 14.81 3.59
CA GLU A 79 -12.31 14.31 4.87
C GLU A 79 -13.39 14.35 5.95
N PRO A 80 -13.48 13.30 6.79
CA PRO A 80 -14.51 13.21 7.82
C PRO A 80 -14.34 14.31 8.87
N GLY A 81 -15.42 15.02 9.17
CA GLY A 81 -15.43 16.07 10.17
C GLY A 81 -14.83 17.40 9.71
N VAL A 82 -14.47 17.54 8.44
CA VAL A 82 -14.05 18.82 7.84
C VAL A 82 -15.21 19.45 7.09
N ASP A 83 -15.66 20.63 7.53
CA ASP A 83 -16.59 21.48 6.77
C ASP A 83 -15.84 22.66 6.17
N TRP A 84 -15.57 22.56 4.86
CA TRP A 84 -14.86 23.58 4.10
C TRP A 84 -15.79 24.59 3.40
N ARG A 85 -17.11 24.37 3.45
CA ARG A 85 -18.10 25.21 2.74
C ARG A 85 -18.50 26.45 3.54
N THR A 86 -18.04 26.56 4.79
CA THR A 86 -18.29 27.71 5.68
C THR A 86 -17.81 29.05 5.08
N TYR A 87 -16.79 29.00 4.20
CA TYR A 87 -16.32 30.13 3.40
C TYR A 87 -16.09 29.68 1.94
N GLY A 88 -17.13 29.16 1.29
CA GLY A 88 -17.14 28.93 -0.15
C GLY A 88 -17.75 30.12 -0.87
N ASP A 89 -17.26 30.41 -2.08
CA ASP A 89 -17.98 31.28 -3.01
C ASP A 89 -19.44 30.78 -3.17
N TYR A 90 -20.37 31.72 -3.22
CA TYR A 90 -21.81 31.50 -3.23
C TYR A 90 -22.22 30.87 -4.57
N GLY A 91 -22.04 29.56 -4.72
CA GLY A 91 -22.69 28.80 -5.80
C GLY A 91 -22.16 29.06 -7.22
N GLY A 92 -20.88 29.40 -7.42
CA GLY A 92 -20.23 29.30 -8.74
C GLY A 92 -19.85 30.63 -9.41
N ALA A 93 -19.61 31.69 -8.66
CA ALA A 93 -18.90 32.87 -9.15
C ALA A 93 -17.37 32.69 -8.95
N SER A 94 -16.67 32.49 -10.07
CA SER A 94 -15.20 32.50 -10.08
C SER A 94 -14.64 33.70 -9.31
N GLU A 95 -13.77 33.45 -8.34
CA GLU A 95 -12.96 34.49 -7.68
C GLU A 95 -12.28 35.29 -8.80
N THR A 96 -12.70 36.54 -8.98
CA THR A 96 -12.07 37.46 -9.93
C THR A 96 -11.21 38.37 -9.07
N ILE A 97 -9.89 38.22 -9.22
CA ILE A 97 -8.89 39.17 -8.70
C ILE A 97 -9.08 40.52 -9.38
#